data_AF-A0A251XDR3-F1
#
_entry.id   AF-A0A251XDR3-F1
#
_cell.length_a   1.000
_cell.length_b   1.000
_cell.length_c   1.000
_cell.angle_alpha   90.00
_cell.angle_beta   90.00
_cell.angle_gamma   90.00
#
_symmetry.space_group_name_H-M   'P 1'
#
loop_
_entity.id
_entity.type
_entity.pdbx_description
1 polymer ?
#
loop_
_entity_poly.entity_id
_entity_poly.type
_entity_poly.pdbx_seq_one_letter_code
_entity_poly.pdbx_strand_id
1 'polypeptide(L)'
;MGTGCGFILTVGYELAEATSAAAAENPDVHFSIVDEVVDAPNVKPLVFDTAQASYLAGYLSAGVSETGKVGTFGGGNQPPVTLFMDGFVDGVAAYNQAHGTSVQALGWDAAAQDGTFTGDFEDVSKGQTTTQNLLDQGADVIMPVAGQVGEGAASAILAHGSGKLIWVDNDGYDTLPPSTARSC
;
A
#
# COMPACT_ATOMS: atom_id res chain seq x y z
N MET A 1 21.65 -1.35 -22.46
CA MET A 1 22.71 -1.29 -21.43
C MET A 1 23.99 -0.68 -21.99
N GLY A 2 23.94 0.58 -22.44
CA GLY A 2 25.07 1.26 -23.11
C GLY A 2 25.73 2.35 -22.28
N THR A 3 25.34 2.52 -21.01
CA THR A 3 25.74 3.64 -20.15
C THR A 3 26.94 3.35 -19.25
N GLY A 4 27.39 2.09 -19.18
CA GLY A 4 28.46 1.65 -18.26
C GLY A 4 28.02 1.35 -16.82
N CYS A 5 26.71 1.31 -16.56
CA CYS A 5 26.18 0.87 -15.26
C CYS A 5 26.44 -0.64 -15.06
N GLY A 6 27.26 -0.99 -14.06
CA GLY A 6 27.50 -2.39 -13.67
C GLY A 6 26.39 -3.01 -12.80
N PHE A 7 25.32 -2.24 -12.51
CA PHE A 7 24.19 -2.66 -11.69
C PHE A 7 22.91 -1.95 -12.15
N ILE A 8 21.79 -2.69 -12.15
CA ILE A 8 20.46 -2.20 -12.49
C ILE A 8 19.49 -2.58 -11.36
N LEU A 9 18.73 -1.60 -10.87
CA LEU A 9 17.65 -1.81 -9.91
C LEU A 9 16.31 -1.61 -10.62
N THR A 10 15.50 -2.65 -10.67
CA THR A 10 14.09 -2.57 -11.10
C THR A 10 13.19 -2.50 -9.88
N VAL A 11 12.15 -1.68 -9.95
CA VAL A 11 11.28 -1.38 -8.80
C VAL A 11 9.85 -1.73 -9.15
N GLY A 12 9.30 -2.74 -8.46
CA GLY A 12 7.91 -3.13 -8.56
C GLY A 12 7.70 -4.48 -9.23
N TYR A 13 6.62 -5.14 -8.78
CA TYR A 13 6.15 -6.46 -9.22
C TYR A 13 6.06 -6.61 -10.75
N GLU A 14 5.50 -5.61 -11.42
CA GLU A 14 5.23 -5.66 -12.87
C GLU A 14 6.50 -5.74 -13.74
N LEU A 15 7.68 -5.44 -13.18
CA LEU A 15 8.95 -5.47 -13.90
C LEU A 15 9.64 -6.84 -13.91
N ALA A 16 9.05 -7.88 -13.31
CA ALA A 16 9.69 -9.18 -13.17
C ALA A 16 10.08 -9.83 -14.50
N GLU A 17 9.17 -9.87 -15.47
CA GLU A 17 9.44 -10.45 -16.79
C GLU A 17 10.53 -9.68 -17.53
N ALA A 18 10.44 -8.35 -17.55
CA ALA A 18 11.42 -7.49 -18.20
C ALA A 18 12.81 -7.61 -17.53
N THR A 19 12.84 -7.71 -16.20
CA THR A 19 14.09 -7.92 -15.43
C THR A 19 14.72 -9.27 -15.78
N SER A 20 13.90 -10.33 -15.82
CA SER A 20 14.36 -11.68 -16.18
C SER A 20 14.95 -11.74 -17.58
N ALA A 21 14.24 -11.17 -18.57
CA ALA A 21 14.72 -11.10 -19.96
C ALA A 21 16.03 -10.31 -20.08
N ALA A 22 16.09 -9.12 -19.47
CA ALA A 22 17.27 -8.28 -19.48
C ALA A 22 18.48 -8.95 -18.79
N ALA A 23 18.25 -9.66 -17.68
CA ALA A 23 19.28 -10.38 -16.95
C ALA A 23 19.85 -11.56 -17.74
N ALA A 24 19.00 -12.31 -18.46
CA ALA A 24 19.41 -13.40 -19.32
C ALA A 24 20.26 -12.92 -20.52
N GLU A 25 19.90 -11.77 -21.10
CA GLU A 25 20.64 -11.17 -22.23
C GLU A 25 22.00 -10.56 -21.82
N ASN A 26 22.18 -10.25 -20.52
CA ASN A 26 23.34 -9.50 -20.02
C ASN A 26 23.93 -10.17 -18.77
N PRO A 27 24.58 -11.35 -18.91
CA PRO A 27 25.05 -12.14 -17.77
C PRO A 27 26.13 -11.45 -16.93
N ASP A 28 26.86 -10.50 -17.52
CA ASP A 28 27.92 -9.72 -16.84
C ASP A 28 27.36 -8.48 -16.08
N VAL A 29 26.06 -8.18 -16.22
CA VAL A 29 25.40 -7.09 -15.50
C VAL A 29 24.66 -7.67 -14.30
N HIS A 30 24.79 -7.02 -13.15
CA HIS A 30 24.04 -7.39 -11.95
C HIS A 30 22.71 -6.65 -11.87
N PHE A 31 21.69 -7.35 -11.38
CA PHE A 31 20.36 -6.81 -11.21
C PHE A 31 19.88 -7.00 -9.77
N SER A 32 19.03 -6.10 -9.32
CA SER A 32 18.11 -6.34 -8.22
C SER A 32 16.70 -5.96 -8.63
N ILE A 33 15.73 -6.64 -8.05
CA ILE A 33 14.31 -6.33 -8.22
C ILE A 33 13.67 -6.16 -6.85
N VAL A 34 12.83 -5.14 -6.71
CA VAL A 34 12.02 -4.87 -5.51
C VAL A 34 10.62 -5.44 -5.71
N ASP A 35 10.07 -6.05 -4.65
CA ASP A 35 8.69 -6.55 -4.54
C ASP A 35 8.34 -7.79 -5.39
N GLU A 36 9.34 -8.45 -5.98
CA GLU A 36 9.15 -9.74 -6.65
C GLU A 36 10.43 -10.58 -6.62
N VAL A 37 10.28 -11.89 -6.83
CA VAL A 37 11.35 -12.87 -6.95
C VAL A 37 11.56 -13.21 -8.43
N VAL A 38 12.72 -12.78 -8.94
CA VAL A 38 13.29 -13.31 -10.19
C VAL A 38 14.45 -14.22 -9.84
N ASP A 39 14.30 -15.52 -10.10
CA ASP A 39 15.33 -16.53 -9.85
C ASP A 39 16.31 -16.62 -11.04
N ALA A 40 17.41 -15.88 -10.95
CA ALA A 40 18.49 -15.92 -11.94
C ALA A 40 19.86 -15.64 -11.29
N PRO A 41 20.97 -16.17 -11.84
CA PRO A 41 22.29 -16.10 -11.19
C PRO A 41 22.82 -14.68 -10.95
N ASN A 42 22.43 -13.72 -11.77
CA ASN A 42 22.84 -12.31 -11.70
C ASN A 42 21.73 -11.40 -11.16
N VAL A 43 20.65 -11.94 -10.58
CA VAL A 43 19.55 -11.18 -10.01
C VAL A 43 19.47 -11.40 -8.49
N LYS A 44 19.39 -10.31 -7.73
CA LYS A 44 19.15 -10.33 -6.28
C LYS A 44 17.77 -9.76 -5.96
N PRO A 45 16.77 -10.61 -5.63
CA PRO A 45 15.47 -10.14 -5.17
C PRO A 45 15.54 -9.41 -3.83
N LEU A 46 14.71 -8.37 -3.69
CA LEU A 46 14.49 -7.57 -2.49
C LEU A 46 12.99 -7.61 -2.19
N VAL A 47 12.60 -8.54 -1.32
CA VAL A 47 11.20 -8.76 -0.91
C VAL A 47 10.99 -8.33 0.53
N PHE A 48 9.77 -7.87 0.82
CA PHE A 48 9.38 -7.36 2.13
C PHE A 48 8.17 -8.13 2.67
N ASP A 49 8.19 -8.42 3.96
CA ASP A 49 7.00 -8.90 4.67
C ASP A 49 6.21 -7.71 5.20
N THR A 50 5.49 -7.04 4.28
CA THR A 50 4.77 -5.79 4.56
C THR A 50 3.56 -6.00 5.47
N ALA A 51 3.07 -7.23 5.59
CA ALA A 51 2.01 -7.60 6.52
C ALA A 51 2.40 -7.27 7.97
N GLN A 52 3.68 -7.39 8.35
CA GLN A 52 4.11 -7.09 9.72
C GLN A 52 3.93 -5.62 10.09
N ALA A 53 4.30 -4.70 9.19
CA ALA A 53 4.11 -3.28 9.39
C ALA A 53 2.61 -2.91 9.34
N SER A 54 1.90 -3.45 8.35
CA SER A 54 0.45 -3.23 8.20
C SER A 54 -0.37 -3.76 9.36
N TYR A 55 0.05 -4.86 9.98
CA TYR A 55 -0.58 -5.39 11.19
C TYR A 55 -0.56 -4.38 12.32
N LEU A 56 0.59 -3.73 12.54
CA LEU A 56 0.68 -2.67 13.54
C LEU A 56 -0.19 -1.46 13.16
N ALA A 57 -0.22 -1.11 11.88
CA ALA A 57 -1.09 -0.05 11.38
C ALA A 57 -2.58 -0.34 11.57
N GLY A 58 -3.04 -1.55 11.26
CA GLY A 58 -4.41 -1.99 11.45
C GLY A 58 -4.81 -2.04 12.93
N TYR A 59 -3.92 -2.57 13.77
CA TYR A 59 -4.13 -2.60 15.23
C TYR A 59 -4.26 -1.19 15.81
N LEU A 60 -3.37 -0.27 15.40
CA LEU A 60 -3.46 1.14 15.78
C LEU A 60 -4.76 1.78 15.28
N SER A 61 -5.10 1.57 14.00
CA SER A 61 -6.28 2.15 13.36
C SER A 61 -7.55 1.76 14.10
N ALA A 62 -7.67 0.48 14.50
CA ALA A 62 -8.79 0.02 15.31
C ALA A 62 -8.84 0.68 16.70
N GLY A 63 -7.68 0.94 17.31
CA GLY A 63 -7.60 1.57 18.64
C GLY A 63 -7.86 3.08 18.66
N VAL A 64 -7.67 3.78 17.54
CA VAL A 64 -7.91 5.23 17.44
C VAL A 64 -9.18 5.59 16.69
N SER A 65 -9.87 4.62 16.09
CA SER A 65 -11.15 4.84 15.42
C SER A 65 -12.21 5.28 16.42
N GLU A 66 -12.93 6.34 16.07
CA GLU A 66 -14.05 6.93 16.79
C GLU A 66 -15.39 6.41 16.24
N THR A 67 -15.44 5.99 14.97
CA THR A 67 -16.64 5.44 14.31
C THR A 67 -16.75 3.92 14.41
N GLY A 68 -15.66 3.24 14.78
CA GLY A 68 -15.57 1.78 14.73
C GLY A 68 -15.49 1.23 13.32
N LYS A 69 -15.12 2.05 12.32
CA LYS A 69 -14.87 1.63 10.95
C LYS A 69 -13.57 2.23 10.45
N VAL A 70 -12.74 1.40 9.86
CA VAL A 70 -11.47 1.79 9.22
C VAL A 70 -11.46 1.24 7.80
N GLY A 71 -10.60 1.76 6.91
CA GLY A 71 -10.60 1.39 5.50
C GLY A 71 -9.21 1.16 4.93
N THR A 72 -9.13 0.30 3.92
CA THR A 72 -7.97 0.16 3.05
C THR A 72 -8.42 -0.06 1.62
N PHE A 73 -7.59 0.34 0.65
CA PHE A 73 -7.80 0.04 -0.76
C PHE A 73 -6.44 -0.03 -1.46
N GLY A 74 -6.36 -0.79 -2.56
CA GLY A 74 -5.12 -1.00 -3.30
C GLY A 74 -5.06 -0.21 -4.62
N GLY A 75 -3.84 -0.04 -5.15
CA GLY A 75 -3.63 0.40 -6.53
C GLY A 75 -4.05 -0.69 -7.51
N GLY A 76 -3.37 -1.83 -7.46
CA GLY A 76 -3.70 -3.05 -8.22
C GLY A 76 -3.84 -4.28 -7.31
N ASN A 77 -4.62 -5.28 -7.75
CA ASN A 77 -4.72 -6.55 -7.05
C ASN A 77 -3.51 -7.43 -7.38
N GLN A 78 -2.41 -7.19 -6.66
CA GLN A 78 -1.13 -7.88 -6.83
C GLN A 78 -0.51 -8.21 -5.46
N PRO A 79 0.33 -9.27 -5.35
CA PRO A 79 0.75 -9.80 -4.07
C PRO A 79 1.39 -8.79 -3.11
N PRO A 80 2.28 -7.86 -3.55
CA PRO A 80 2.81 -6.85 -2.62
C PRO A 80 1.73 -5.98 -2.01
N VAL A 81 0.67 -5.65 -2.77
CA VAL A 81 -0.45 -4.82 -2.32
C VAL A 81 -1.36 -5.60 -1.39
N THR A 82 -1.77 -6.81 -1.78
CA THR A 82 -2.68 -7.62 -0.95
C THR A 82 -2.03 -8.03 0.37
N LEU A 83 -0.71 -8.21 0.41
CA LEU A 83 0.03 -8.47 1.66
C LEU A 83 -0.07 -7.32 2.67
N PHE A 84 -0.04 -6.06 2.21
CA PHE A 84 -0.32 -4.92 3.10
C PHE A 84 -1.77 -4.99 3.60
N MET A 85 -2.73 -5.27 2.72
CA MET A 85 -4.16 -5.25 3.04
C MET A 85 -4.54 -6.38 4.01
N ASP A 86 -3.96 -7.57 3.85
CA ASP A 86 -4.07 -8.71 4.76
C ASP A 86 -3.54 -8.34 6.16
N GLY A 87 -2.32 -7.81 6.24
CA GLY A 87 -1.76 -7.38 7.51
C GLY A 87 -2.65 -6.36 8.22
N PHE A 88 -3.20 -5.39 7.48
CA PHE A 88 -4.09 -4.38 8.06
C PHE A 88 -5.36 -4.98 8.67
N VAL A 89 -6.06 -5.86 7.95
CA VAL A 89 -7.29 -6.48 8.48
C VAL A 89 -7.00 -7.43 9.64
N ASP A 90 -5.87 -8.14 9.61
CA ASP A 90 -5.40 -8.98 10.71
C ASP A 90 -5.08 -8.17 11.96
N GLY A 91 -4.47 -6.99 11.80
CA GLY A 91 -4.22 -6.04 12.88
C GLY A 91 -5.51 -5.55 13.53
N VAL A 92 -6.51 -5.20 12.73
CA VAL A 92 -7.85 -4.80 13.20
C VAL A 92 -8.51 -5.95 13.98
N ALA A 93 -8.46 -7.16 13.43
CA ALA A 93 -9.01 -8.36 14.07
C ALA A 93 -8.33 -8.65 15.42
N ALA A 94 -7.01 -8.50 15.49
CA ALA A 94 -6.25 -8.69 16.72
C ALA A 94 -6.58 -7.66 17.80
N TYR A 95 -6.79 -6.38 17.42
CA TYR A 95 -7.27 -5.37 18.35
C TYR A 95 -8.64 -5.74 18.91
N ASN A 96 -9.57 -6.14 18.03
CA ASN A 96 -10.90 -6.59 18.42
C ASN A 96 -10.85 -7.76 19.41
N GLN A 97 -10.01 -8.76 19.15
CA GLN A 97 -9.81 -9.89 20.05
C GLN A 97 -9.24 -9.46 21.41
N ALA A 98 -8.25 -8.57 21.42
CA ALA A 98 -7.57 -8.14 22.64
C ALA A 98 -8.47 -7.28 23.54
N HIS A 99 -9.37 -6.48 22.95
CA HIS A 99 -10.16 -5.47 23.68
C HIS A 99 -11.66 -5.76 23.73
N GLY A 100 -12.12 -6.84 23.09
CA GLY A 100 -13.53 -7.19 23.02
C GLY A 100 -14.36 -6.19 22.19
N THR A 101 -13.73 -5.55 21.21
CA THR A 101 -14.38 -4.59 20.30
C THR A 101 -14.81 -5.24 18.98
N SER A 102 -15.51 -4.48 18.14
CA SER A 102 -16.03 -4.94 16.85
C SER A 102 -15.80 -3.91 15.74
N VAL A 103 -14.58 -3.38 15.65
CA VAL A 103 -14.17 -2.46 14.58
C VAL A 103 -14.20 -3.18 13.24
N GLN A 104 -14.75 -2.55 12.21
CA GLN A 104 -14.85 -3.11 10.86
C GLN A 104 -13.77 -2.53 9.96
N ALA A 105 -13.05 -3.38 9.23
CA ALA A 105 -12.18 -2.97 8.14
C ALA A 105 -12.95 -3.03 6.82
N LEU A 106 -13.02 -1.91 6.11
CA LEU A 106 -13.69 -1.77 4.82
C LEU A 106 -12.68 -1.86 3.67
N GLY A 107 -13.15 -2.29 2.51
CA GLY A 107 -12.39 -2.25 1.25
C GLY A 107 -11.49 -3.45 0.99
N TRP A 108 -11.40 -4.43 1.90
CA TRP A 108 -10.66 -5.67 1.71
C TRP A 108 -11.38 -6.89 2.30
N ASP A 109 -11.44 -7.99 1.55
CA ASP A 109 -11.82 -9.32 2.01
C ASP A 109 -10.63 -10.27 1.86
N ALA A 110 -9.91 -10.50 2.98
CA ALA A 110 -8.73 -11.36 3.01
C ALA A 110 -9.04 -12.84 2.68
N ALA A 111 -10.26 -13.31 2.92
CA ALA A 111 -10.62 -14.69 2.58
C ALA A 111 -10.86 -14.86 1.08
N ALA A 112 -11.47 -13.85 0.45
CA ALA A 112 -11.68 -13.81 -1.00
C ALA A 112 -10.41 -13.38 -1.77
N GLN A 113 -9.44 -12.74 -1.10
CA GLN A 113 -8.30 -12.07 -1.73
C GLN A 113 -8.76 -11.07 -2.79
N ASP A 114 -9.81 -10.32 -2.46
CA ASP A 114 -10.43 -9.32 -3.34
C ASP A 114 -10.97 -8.13 -2.54
N GLY A 115 -11.21 -7.01 -3.22
CA GLY A 115 -11.64 -5.78 -2.56
C GLY A 115 -11.66 -4.58 -3.47
N THR A 116 -11.36 -3.42 -2.89
CA THR A 116 -11.40 -2.14 -3.59
C THR A 116 -10.03 -1.80 -4.17
N PHE A 117 -9.97 -1.65 -5.49
CA PHE A 117 -8.77 -1.30 -6.23
C PHE A 117 -9.04 -0.17 -7.23
N THR A 118 -8.08 0.75 -7.41
CA THR A 118 -8.18 1.83 -8.41
C THR A 118 -7.77 1.40 -9.81
N GLY A 119 -7.04 0.29 -9.93
CA GLY A 119 -6.56 -0.30 -11.17
C GLY A 119 -5.27 0.29 -11.71
N ASP A 120 -4.63 1.22 -10.98
CA ASP A 120 -3.33 1.83 -11.29
C ASP A 120 -2.72 2.48 -10.03
N PHE A 121 -1.51 3.02 -10.18
CA PHE A 121 -0.73 3.69 -9.13
C PHE A 121 -0.44 5.17 -9.43
N GLU A 122 -1.11 5.78 -10.41
CA GLU A 122 -0.80 7.12 -10.92
C GLU A 122 -1.99 8.11 -10.84
N ASP A 123 -3.23 7.65 -11.02
CA ASP A 123 -4.41 8.51 -11.11
C ASP A 123 -4.95 8.91 -9.73
N VAL A 124 -4.42 10.02 -9.22
CA VAL A 124 -4.83 10.63 -7.94
C VAL A 124 -6.33 10.90 -7.83
N SER A 125 -7.06 11.09 -8.94
CA SER A 125 -8.49 11.35 -8.89
C SER A 125 -9.27 10.11 -8.44
N LYS A 126 -8.81 8.91 -8.82
CA LYS A 126 -9.40 7.66 -8.36
C LYS A 126 -9.20 7.46 -6.86
N GLY A 127 -8.02 7.80 -6.34
CA GLY A 127 -7.74 7.74 -4.91
C GLY A 127 -8.65 8.66 -4.11
N GLN A 128 -8.90 9.86 -4.63
CA GLN A 128 -9.84 10.81 -4.03
C GLN A 128 -11.27 10.24 -3.98
N THR A 129 -11.80 9.76 -5.10
CA THR A 129 -13.17 9.20 -5.15
C THR A 129 -13.32 7.96 -4.27
N THR A 130 -12.35 7.04 -4.31
CA THR A 130 -12.38 5.82 -3.49
C THR A 130 -12.38 6.16 -2.00
N THR A 131 -11.56 7.13 -1.59
CA THR A 131 -11.47 7.57 -0.20
C THR A 131 -12.75 8.26 0.25
N GLN A 132 -13.35 9.11 -0.59
CA GLN A 132 -14.66 9.71 -0.31
C GLN A 132 -15.72 8.63 -0.06
N ASN A 133 -15.78 7.59 -0.89
CA ASN A 133 -16.71 6.48 -0.70
C ASN A 133 -16.50 5.74 0.63
N LEU A 134 -15.25 5.58 1.09
CA LEU A 134 -14.94 4.95 2.38
C LEU A 134 -15.35 5.86 3.55
N LEU A 135 -15.07 7.16 3.46
CA LEU A 135 -15.49 8.17 4.44
C LEU A 135 -17.02 8.22 4.55
N ASP A 136 -17.73 8.20 3.42
CA ASP A 136 -19.21 8.17 3.36
C ASP A 136 -19.80 6.89 3.98
N GLN A 137 -19.08 5.77 3.91
CA GLN A 137 -19.43 4.53 4.61
C GLN A 137 -19.10 4.56 6.11
N GLY A 138 -18.45 5.63 6.57
CA GLY A 138 -18.12 5.93 7.96
C GLY A 138 -16.71 5.51 8.37
N ALA A 139 -15.83 5.13 7.45
CA ALA A 139 -14.42 4.90 7.80
C ALA A 139 -13.78 6.21 8.28
N ASP A 140 -13.02 6.18 9.38
CA ASP A 140 -12.36 7.37 9.94
C ASP A 140 -10.84 7.23 10.06
N VAL A 141 -10.30 6.06 9.78
CA VAL A 141 -8.87 5.83 9.55
C VAL A 141 -8.72 5.06 8.25
N ILE A 142 -7.93 5.57 7.31
CA ILE A 142 -7.77 5.00 5.97
C ILE A 142 -6.30 4.77 5.66
N MET A 143 -5.97 3.56 5.18
CA MET A 143 -4.64 3.18 4.72
C MET A 143 -4.67 2.84 3.22
N PRO A 144 -4.36 3.80 2.32
CA PRO A 144 -4.24 3.52 0.88
C PRO A 144 -2.93 2.80 0.55
N VAL A 145 -3.01 1.65 -0.13
CA VAL A 145 -1.85 0.88 -0.62
C VAL A 145 -1.75 1.05 -2.14
N ALA A 146 -1.53 2.30 -2.57
CA ALA A 146 -1.77 2.70 -3.95
C ALA A 146 -0.71 3.65 -4.54
N GLY A 147 0.48 3.75 -3.95
CA GLY A 147 1.53 4.65 -4.45
C GLY A 147 1.03 6.09 -4.58
N GLN A 148 1.23 6.73 -5.74
CA GLN A 148 0.84 8.12 -5.97
C GLN A 148 -0.68 8.34 -5.84
N VAL A 149 -1.51 7.35 -6.19
CA VAL A 149 -2.97 7.41 -6.01
C VAL A 149 -3.34 7.71 -4.55
N GLY A 150 -2.52 7.28 -3.57
CA GLY A 150 -2.71 7.59 -2.16
C GLY A 150 -2.73 9.09 -1.84
N GLU A 151 -2.09 9.95 -2.64
CA GLU A 151 -2.14 11.41 -2.46
C GLU A 151 -3.57 11.95 -2.62
N GLY A 152 -4.39 11.29 -3.46
CA GLY A 152 -5.81 11.57 -3.59
C GLY A 152 -6.59 11.27 -2.30
N ALA A 153 -6.18 10.24 -1.55
CA ALA A 153 -6.77 9.92 -0.25
C ALA A 153 -6.50 11.01 0.78
N ALA A 154 -5.25 11.48 0.86
CA ALA A 154 -4.90 12.61 1.72
C ALA A 154 -5.75 13.85 1.38
N SER A 155 -5.89 14.16 0.09
CA SER A 155 -6.71 15.27 -0.39
C SER A 155 -8.20 15.11 -0.04
N ALA A 156 -8.75 13.90 -0.14
CA ALA A 156 -10.13 13.60 0.22
C ALA A 156 -10.40 13.79 1.73
N ILE A 157 -9.52 13.27 2.58
CA ILE A 157 -9.63 13.39 4.05
C ILE A 157 -9.63 14.87 4.46
N LEU A 158 -8.73 15.67 3.89
CA LEU A 158 -8.70 17.11 4.15
C LEU A 158 -9.96 17.83 3.70
N ALA A 159 -10.45 17.52 2.51
CA ALA A 159 -11.66 18.13 1.98
C ALA A 159 -12.90 17.75 2.79
N HIS A 160 -12.94 16.52 3.34
CA HIS A 160 -14.00 16.05 4.22
C HIS A 160 -13.94 16.74 5.60
N GLY A 161 -12.75 17.16 6.04
CA GLY A 161 -12.54 17.85 7.32
C GLY A 161 -12.52 16.91 8.54
N SER A 162 -12.53 15.60 8.30
CA SER A 162 -12.38 14.56 9.31
C SER A 162 -11.82 13.28 8.67
N GLY A 163 -11.24 12.42 9.51
CA GLY A 163 -10.54 11.21 9.09
C GLY A 163 -9.05 11.31 9.36
N LYS A 164 -8.38 10.16 9.40
CA LYS A 164 -6.94 10.02 9.63
C LYS A 164 -6.35 9.17 8.52
N LEU A 165 -5.14 9.50 8.09
CA LEU A 165 -4.42 8.78 7.05
C LEU A 165 -3.31 7.95 7.69
N ILE A 166 -3.23 6.66 7.36
CA ILE A 166 -2.00 5.89 7.53
C ILE A 166 -1.29 5.85 6.17
N TRP A 167 -0.12 6.48 6.10
CA TRP A 167 0.71 6.48 4.90
C TRP A 167 1.60 5.23 4.84
N VAL A 168 1.98 4.83 3.63
CA VAL A 168 2.82 3.65 3.37
C VAL A 168 4.15 4.03 2.71
N ASP A 169 5.10 3.10 2.69
CA ASP A 169 6.43 3.19 2.07
C ASP A 169 7.44 4.14 2.72
N ASN A 170 7.05 5.35 3.10
CA ASN A 170 7.92 6.37 3.70
C ASN A 170 7.17 7.22 4.72
N ASP A 171 7.83 8.23 5.31
CA ASP A 171 7.16 9.15 6.23
C ASP A 171 6.31 10.15 5.46
N GLY A 172 4.99 9.95 5.50
CA GLY A 172 4.02 10.81 4.81
C GLY A 172 4.05 12.27 5.28
N TYR A 173 4.51 12.54 6.51
CA TYR A 173 4.69 13.92 6.99
C TYR A 173 5.77 14.66 6.18
N ASP A 174 6.80 13.95 5.74
CA ASP A 174 7.92 14.51 4.99
C ASP A 174 7.71 14.44 3.48
N THR A 175 6.94 13.47 2.98
CA THR A 175 6.85 13.17 1.54
C THR A 175 5.57 13.63 0.87
N LEU A 176 4.44 13.75 1.59
CA LEU A 176 3.22 14.27 1.01
C LEU A 176 3.36 15.76 0.68
N PRO A 177 2.60 16.29 -0.31
CA PRO A 177 2.55 17.73 -0.56
C PRO A 177 2.33 18.53 0.74
N PRO A 178 3.00 19.69 0.95
CA PRO A 178 2.88 20.43 2.21
C PRO A 178 1.44 20.82 2.59
N SER A 179 0.56 20.96 1.59
CA SER A 179 -0.87 21.20 1.79
C SER A 179 -1.61 20.03 2.44
N THR A 180 -1.13 18.81 2.25
CA THR A 180 -1.68 17.56 2.81
C THR A 180 -0.92 17.12 4.07
N ALA A 181 0.41 17.12 4.05
CA ALA A 181 1.25 16.55 5.10
C ALA A 181 1.07 17.16 6.51
N ARG A 182 0.78 18.47 6.61
CA ARG A 182 0.70 19.20 7.90
C ARG A 182 -0.70 19.24 8.51
N SER A 183 -1.67 18.62 7.83
CA SER A 183 -3.10 18.81 8.11
C SER A 183 -3.83 17.48 8.34
N CYS A 184 -3.16 16.34 8.13
CA CYS A 184 -3.67 14.98 8.36
C CYS A 184 -3.04 14.34 9.59
#